data_AF-A0A086KPM3-F1
#
_entry.id   AF-A0A086KPM3-F1
#
_cell.length_a   1.000
_cell.length_b   1.000
_cell.length_c   1.000
_cell.angle_alpha   90.00
_cell.angle_beta   90.00
_cell.angle_gamma   90.00
#
_symmetry.space_group_name_H-M   'P 1'
#
loop_
_entity.id
_entity.type
_entity.pdbx_description
1 polymer ?
#
loop_
_entity_poly.entity_id
_entity_poly.type
_entity_poly.pdbx_seq_one_letter_code
_entity_poly.pdbx_strand_id
1 'polypeptide(L)'
;MAPCESSSASLSSSSSSPSAGVPSDEGGRAPKPVSVARSSACGVSSSSPPAVAFTATAYSKMVMHAAKHTQDAVNGVLLGRLLPANAGERERDKVDIQQPHTLLCVDAVPLFHSFILPPMMTCAFELVEELCDESTRECASKADGEDRRRLAGAEKGRTRREGKAEREHSEGALQIIGYYHCNLVTPAVDAVPQPSTVAAMAATAVHAKYPQAILCMLHMRRLTAGSPKTEAVEARGIAAHAACVYRMQSERWQLLKEAEQVMLTDAANYVAQSVIRDATYMSLTDMDDHLYDPTLSPSNLSLLTGYEELLEKDREELRNAGVNISDEDVGLAGLSE
;
A
#
# COMPACT_ATOMS: atom_id res chain seq x y z
N MET A 1 -12.59 -31.30 61.98
CA MET A 1 -13.93 -31.09 62.57
C MET A 1 -14.30 -29.62 62.38
N ALA A 2 -15.57 -29.38 62.04
CA ALA A 2 -16.20 -28.18 61.45
C ALA A 2 -16.18 -28.15 59.89
N PRO A 3 -17.36 -28.12 59.22
CA PRO A 3 -17.51 -28.25 57.77
C PRO A 3 -17.67 -26.89 57.05
N CYS A 4 -17.48 -26.88 55.72
CA CYS A 4 -17.92 -25.80 54.83
C CYS A 4 -18.86 -26.39 53.78
N GLU A 5 -20.02 -25.77 53.64
CA GLU A 5 -21.14 -26.19 52.81
C GLU A 5 -20.89 -25.90 51.32
N SER A 6 -21.41 -26.80 50.48
CA SER A 6 -21.38 -26.72 49.02
C SER A 6 -22.80 -26.47 48.52
N SER A 7 -23.00 -25.35 47.82
CA SER A 7 -24.27 -25.04 47.16
C SER A 7 -24.12 -25.23 45.66
N SER A 8 -24.78 -26.25 45.15
CA SER A 8 -25.02 -26.52 43.73
C SER A 8 -26.41 -26.02 43.38
N ALA A 9 -26.52 -25.18 42.35
CA ALA A 9 -27.80 -24.68 41.84
C ALA A 9 -28.10 -25.35 40.49
N SER A 10 -29.05 -26.27 40.53
CA SER A 10 -29.69 -26.91 39.38
C SER A 10 -30.76 -25.99 38.79
N LEU A 11 -30.69 -25.71 37.49
CA LEU A 11 -31.70 -24.98 36.73
C LEU A 11 -32.84 -25.93 36.32
N SER A 12 -34.06 -25.61 36.74
CA SER A 12 -35.28 -26.30 36.34
C SER A 12 -35.92 -25.67 35.10
N SER A 13 -36.38 -26.55 34.22
CA SER A 13 -37.13 -26.28 33.00
C SER A 13 -38.59 -25.88 33.27
N SER A 14 -39.11 -24.91 32.52
CA SER A 14 -40.56 -24.75 32.33
C SER A 14 -40.89 -24.42 30.87
N SER A 15 -41.76 -25.26 30.32
CA SER A 15 -42.31 -25.25 28.97
C SER A 15 -43.66 -24.53 28.95
N SER A 16 -43.89 -23.68 27.95
CA SER A 16 -45.23 -23.16 27.61
C SER A 16 -45.35 -22.92 26.11
N SER A 17 -46.25 -23.65 25.44
CA SER A 17 -46.81 -23.29 24.12
C SER A 17 -48.17 -22.61 24.30
N PRO A 18 -48.68 -21.84 23.31
CA PRO A 18 -49.68 -22.43 22.40
C PRO A 18 -49.67 -21.94 20.92
N SER A 19 -50.20 -22.82 20.06
CA SER A 19 -50.71 -22.67 18.67
C SER A 19 -51.80 -21.59 18.51
N ALA A 20 -52.27 -21.11 17.35
CA ALA A 20 -52.05 -21.30 15.91
C ALA A 20 -52.77 -20.14 15.17
N GLY A 21 -52.41 -19.85 13.92
CA GLY A 21 -53.19 -18.97 13.04
C GLY A 21 -52.57 -18.81 11.65
N VAL A 22 -53.14 -19.48 10.66
CA VAL A 22 -52.80 -19.38 9.23
C VAL A 22 -53.71 -18.31 8.59
N PRO A 23 -53.23 -17.56 7.59
CA PRO A 23 -53.86 -17.69 6.28
C PRO A 23 -52.86 -17.74 5.13
N SER A 24 -53.22 -18.57 4.14
CA SER A 24 -52.60 -18.66 2.82
C SER A 24 -53.04 -17.49 1.94
N ASP A 25 -52.14 -16.97 1.10
CA ASP A 25 -52.50 -16.55 -0.26
C ASP A 25 -51.29 -16.59 -1.20
N GLU A 26 -51.52 -17.13 -2.39
CA GLU A 26 -50.56 -17.28 -3.47
C GLU A 26 -50.36 -15.96 -4.24
N GLY A 27 -49.17 -15.76 -4.81
CA GLY A 27 -48.95 -14.66 -5.73
C GLY A 27 -47.50 -14.52 -6.17
N GLY A 28 -47.09 -15.32 -7.16
CA GLY A 28 -45.76 -15.25 -7.75
C GLY A 28 -45.45 -13.88 -8.38
N ARG A 29 -44.26 -13.36 -8.08
CA ARG A 29 -43.62 -12.33 -8.91
C ARG A 29 -42.10 -12.39 -8.76
N ALA A 30 -41.42 -12.72 -9.86
CA ALA A 30 -39.96 -12.65 -9.97
C ALA A 30 -39.47 -11.21 -9.72
N PRO A 31 -38.35 -10.99 -9.01
CA PRO A 31 -37.76 -9.67 -8.91
C PRO A 31 -37.11 -9.28 -10.25
N LYS A 32 -37.49 -8.10 -10.74
CA LYS A 32 -36.97 -7.43 -11.94
C LYS A 32 -35.53 -6.92 -11.69
N PRO A 33 -34.70 -6.78 -12.75
CA PRO A 33 -33.32 -6.33 -12.61
C PRO A 33 -33.27 -4.90 -12.09
N VAL A 34 -32.46 -4.69 -11.05
CA VAL A 34 -32.17 -3.36 -10.51
C VAL A 34 -31.32 -2.61 -11.54
N SER A 35 -31.86 -1.51 -12.03
CA SER A 35 -31.20 -0.59 -12.96
C SER A 35 -29.92 -0.01 -12.34
N VAL A 36 -28.81 -0.16 -13.06
CA VAL A 36 -27.54 0.51 -12.77
C VAL A 36 -27.76 2.02 -12.89
N ALA A 37 -27.81 2.70 -11.74
CA ALA A 37 -27.75 4.16 -11.70
C ALA A 37 -26.33 4.57 -12.08
N ARG A 38 -26.19 5.21 -13.24
CA ARG A 38 -24.98 5.93 -13.63
C ARG A 38 -24.77 7.08 -12.64
N SER A 39 -23.85 6.91 -11.71
CA SER A 39 -23.33 8.03 -10.93
C SER A 39 -22.62 8.98 -11.89
N SER A 40 -23.16 10.18 -11.98
CA SER A 40 -22.65 11.31 -12.74
C SER A 40 -21.22 11.63 -12.34
N ALA A 41 -20.35 11.76 -13.35
CA ALA A 41 -18.99 12.27 -13.21
C ALA A 41 -19.01 13.62 -12.47
N CYS A 42 -18.36 13.68 -11.30
CA CYS A 42 -18.00 14.94 -10.67
C CYS A 42 -16.97 15.64 -11.54
N GLY A 43 -17.21 16.93 -11.79
CA GLY A 43 -16.36 17.78 -12.60
C GLY A 43 -14.95 17.90 -12.03
N VAL A 44 -14.00 18.07 -12.95
CA VAL A 44 -12.58 18.33 -12.70
C VAL A 44 -12.43 19.60 -11.86
N SER A 45 -12.25 19.44 -10.56
CA SER A 45 -11.62 20.46 -9.71
C SER A 45 -10.12 20.41 -9.98
N SER A 46 -9.52 21.57 -10.28
CA SER A 46 -8.08 21.73 -10.43
C SER A 46 -7.36 21.54 -9.08
N SER A 47 -7.24 20.30 -8.61
CA SER A 47 -6.51 19.96 -7.38
C SER A 47 -5.02 19.91 -7.67
N SER A 48 -4.21 20.49 -6.79
CA SER A 48 -2.75 20.27 -6.79
C SER A 48 -2.44 18.77 -6.71
N PRO A 49 -1.35 18.29 -7.31
CA PRO A 49 -0.98 16.88 -7.22
C PRO A 49 -0.77 16.48 -5.76
N PRO A 50 -1.09 15.23 -5.39
CA PRO A 50 -0.96 14.75 -4.02
C PRO A 50 0.52 14.72 -3.61
N ALA A 51 0.80 14.89 -2.31
CA ALA A 51 2.15 14.79 -1.78
C ALA A 51 2.67 13.34 -1.78
N VAL A 52 1.78 12.38 -1.53
CA VAL A 52 2.07 10.94 -1.51
C VAL A 52 0.95 10.22 -2.25
N ALA A 53 1.29 9.27 -3.11
CA ALA A 53 0.34 8.39 -3.78
C ALA A 53 0.74 6.92 -3.61
N PHE A 54 -0.24 6.04 -3.50
CA PHE A 54 -0.03 4.60 -3.43
C PHE A 54 -0.67 3.92 -4.63
N THR A 55 0.09 3.03 -5.28
CA THR A 55 -0.48 2.08 -6.25
C THR A 55 -1.25 0.97 -5.53
N ALA A 56 -2.17 0.34 -6.25
CA ALA A 56 -2.89 -0.84 -5.81
C ALA A 56 -1.94 -1.97 -5.37
N THR A 57 -0.81 -2.14 -6.06
CA THR A 57 0.22 -3.16 -5.73
C THR A 57 0.81 -2.92 -4.35
N ALA A 58 1.39 -1.74 -4.11
CA ALA A 58 1.99 -1.39 -2.82
C ALA A 58 0.96 -1.51 -1.69
N TYR A 59 -0.22 -0.92 -1.88
CA TYR A 59 -1.26 -0.91 -0.87
C TYR A 59 -1.79 -2.32 -0.56
N SER A 60 -1.99 -3.15 -1.58
CA SER A 60 -2.49 -4.52 -1.38
C SER A 60 -1.47 -5.38 -0.65
N LYS A 61 -0.17 -5.30 -0.97
CA LYS A 61 0.86 -6.06 -0.23
C LYS A 61 0.95 -5.67 1.24
N MET A 62 0.86 -4.37 1.54
CA MET A 62 0.78 -3.86 2.92
C MET A 62 -0.42 -4.46 3.68
N VAL A 63 -1.60 -4.43 3.05
CA VAL A 63 -2.86 -4.93 3.63
C VAL A 63 -2.82 -6.44 3.80
N MET A 64 -2.35 -7.18 2.79
CA MET A 64 -2.21 -8.64 2.82
C MET A 64 -1.26 -9.07 3.95
N HIS A 65 -0.12 -8.38 4.11
CA HIS A 65 0.82 -8.67 5.19
C HIS A 65 0.16 -8.54 6.57
N ALA A 66 -0.55 -7.43 6.82
CA ALA A 66 -1.28 -7.22 8.07
C ALA A 66 -2.44 -8.23 8.26
N ALA A 67 -3.10 -8.65 7.17
CA ALA A 67 -4.17 -9.63 7.22
C ALA A 67 -3.67 -11.07 7.47
N LYS A 68 -2.46 -11.41 6.98
CA LYS A 68 -1.84 -12.73 7.18
C LYS A 68 -1.48 -12.94 8.65
N HIS A 69 -1.00 -11.89 9.33
CA HIS A 69 -0.52 -11.95 10.72
C HIS A 69 -1.37 -11.09 11.66
N THR A 70 -2.66 -11.41 11.77
CA THR A 70 -3.61 -10.62 12.60
C THR A 70 -3.30 -10.57 14.10
N GLN A 71 -2.46 -11.48 14.59
CA GLN A 71 -2.09 -11.58 16.01
C GLN A 71 -0.72 -10.98 16.31
N ASP A 72 -0.07 -10.38 15.33
CA ASP A 72 1.26 -9.82 15.46
C ASP A 72 1.32 -8.38 14.92
N ALA A 73 2.36 -7.65 15.32
CA ALA A 73 2.69 -6.39 14.66
C ALA A 73 3.51 -6.70 13.41
N VAL A 74 3.16 -6.08 12.29
CA VAL A 74 3.89 -6.28 11.02
C VAL A 74 4.57 -5.02 10.55
N ASN A 75 5.65 -5.16 9.80
CA ASN A 75 6.32 -4.04 9.16
C ASN A 75 6.81 -4.35 7.74
N GLY A 76 7.19 -3.30 7.03
CA GLY A 76 7.95 -3.44 5.81
C GLY A 76 8.43 -2.12 5.24
N VAL A 77 8.94 -2.16 4.02
CA VAL A 77 9.43 -0.98 3.30
C VAL A 77 8.59 -0.69 2.08
N LEU A 78 8.47 0.59 1.76
CA LEU A 78 7.78 1.09 0.58
C LEU A 78 8.82 1.40 -0.49
N LEU A 79 8.58 0.88 -1.68
CA LEU A 79 9.40 1.14 -2.86
C LEU A 79 8.67 2.12 -3.76
N GLY A 80 9.43 2.99 -4.40
CA GLY A 80 8.83 4.10 -5.11
C GLY A 80 9.80 5.00 -5.82
N ARG A 81 9.21 6.04 -6.38
CA ARG A 81 9.91 7.09 -7.12
C ARG A 81 9.45 8.46 -6.63
N LEU A 82 10.36 9.41 -6.73
CA LEU A 82 10.05 10.82 -6.53
C LEU A 82 9.66 11.41 -7.90
N LEU A 83 8.40 11.81 -8.05
CA LEU A 83 7.89 12.38 -9.28
C LEU A 83 7.88 13.91 -9.18
N PRO A 84 8.34 14.65 -10.20
CA PRO A 84 8.16 16.09 -10.27
C PRO A 84 6.68 16.42 -10.46
N ALA A 85 6.14 17.39 -9.73
CA ALA A 85 4.81 17.93 -10.03
C ALA A 85 4.86 18.63 -11.39
N ASN A 86 4.06 18.13 -12.35
CA ASN A 86 3.77 18.67 -13.67
C ASN A 86 4.66 19.83 -14.15
N ALA A 87 5.60 19.50 -15.05
CA ALA A 87 6.25 20.46 -15.94
C ALA A 87 5.23 21.01 -16.96
N GLY A 88 4.28 21.82 -16.49
CA GLY A 88 3.65 22.81 -17.36
C GLY A 88 4.73 23.82 -17.70
N GLU A 89 5.04 23.97 -19.00
CA GLU A 89 5.98 24.93 -19.55
C GLU A 89 5.81 26.31 -18.89
N ARG A 90 6.55 26.57 -17.82
CA ARG A 90 6.75 27.91 -17.28
C ARG A 90 8.24 28.14 -17.35
N GLU A 91 8.59 29.07 -18.24
CA GLU A 91 9.94 29.56 -18.41
C GLU A 91 10.59 29.84 -17.06
N ARG A 92 11.88 29.52 -17.01
CA ARG A 92 12.80 29.77 -15.92
C ARG A 92 12.62 31.19 -15.38
N ASP A 93 12.04 31.30 -14.19
CA ASP A 93 12.41 32.34 -13.25
C ASP A 93 13.03 31.69 -12.01
N LYS A 94 14.31 31.97 -11.83
CA LYS A 94 15.15 31.49 -10.74
C LYS A 94 14.76 32.19 -9.44
N VAL A 95 14.00 31.51 -8.60
CA VAL A 95 14.02 31.69 -7.14
C VAL A 95 13.86 30.30 -6.52
N ASP A 96 14.71 29.96 -5.56
CA ASP A 96 14.78 28.68 -4.83
C ASP A 96 13.47 28.34 -4.10
N ILE A 97 12.45 27.93 -4.84
CA ILE A 97 11.24 27.31 -4.33
C ILE A 97 11.32 25.84 -4.76
N GLN A 98 11.65 24.96 -3.82
CA GLN A 98 11.63 23.51 -4.02
C GLN A 98 10.30 23.14 -4.72
N GLN A 99 10.39 22.60 -5.93
CA GLN A 99 9.20 22.19 -6.66
C GLN A 99 8.47 21.13 -5.83
N PRO A 100 7.12 21.16 -5.78
CA PRO A 100 6.39 20.11 -5.09
C PRO A 100 6.67 18.79 -5.82
N HIS A 101 7.07 17.76 -5.07
CA HIS A 101 7.27 16.43 -5.61
C HIS A 101 6.22 15.50 -5.01
N THR A 102 5.71 14.59 -5.84
CA THR A 102 4.83 13.50 -5.41
C THR A 102 5.68 12.28 -5.13
N LEU A 103 5.56 11.71 -3.93
CA LEU A 103 6.14 10.41 -3.59
C LEU A 103 5.19 9.31 -4.03
N LEU A 104 5.52 8.62 -5.13
CA LEU A 104 4.72 7.50 -5.64
C LEU A 104 5.24 6.18 -5.06
N CYS A 105 4.43 5.53 -4.23
CA CYS A 105 4.66 4.19 -3.72
C CYS A 105 4.19 3.15 -4.74
N VAL A 106 5.12 2.61 -5.52
CA VAL A 106 4.86 1.64 -6.59
C VAL A 106 4.81 0.21 -6.10
N ASP A 107 5.51 -0.10 -5.00
CA ASP A 107 5.52 -1.44 -4.43
C ASP A 107 5.78 -1.40 -2.91
N ALA A 108 5.61 -2.55 -2.26
CA ALA A 108 5.96 -2.75 -0.86
C ALA A 108 6.60 -4.12 -0.66
N VAL A 109 7.63 -4.18 0.19
CA VAL A 109 8.27 -5.45 0.60
C VAL A 109 7.90 -5.72 2.05
N PRO A 110 7.07 -6.75 2.31
CA PRO A 110 6.83 -7.28 3.65
C PRO A 110 8.13 -7.73 4.31
N LEU A 111 8.42 -7.20 5.49
CA LEU A 111 9.62 -7.57 6.23
C LEU A 111 9.31 -8.61 7.31
N PHE A 112 8.82 -8.18 8.47
CA PHE A 112 8.73 -9.07 9.62
C PHE A 112 7.34 -9.02 10.26
N HIS A 113 6.96 -10.14 10.86
CA HIS A 113 5.80 -10.29 11.73
C HIS A 113 6.18 -10.86 13.11
N SER A 114 7.43 -11.30 13.30
CA SER A 114 7.89 -11.89 14.56
C SER A 114 8.67 -10.90 15.43
N PHE A 115 9.95 -10.66 15.12
CA PHE A 115 10.86 -9.82 15.89
C PHE A 115 11.49 -8.73 15.02
N ILE A 116 11.04 -7.48 15.22
CA ILE A 116 11.60 -6.30 14.54
C ILE A 116 12.89 -5.89 15.28
N LEU A 117 13.97 -6.65 15.08
CA LEU A 117 15.26 -6.43 15.73
C LEU A 117 16.24 -5.69 14.79
N PRO A 118 17.10 -4.80 15.33
CA PRO A 118 18.02 -4.02 14.50
C PRO A 118 18.90 -4.85 13.55
N PRO A 119 19.51 -5.99 13.93
CA PRO A 119 20.34 -6.77 13.01
C PRO A 119 19.56 -7.32 11.80
N MET A 120 18.34 -7.80 12.04
CA MET A 120 17.47 -8.31 10.99
C MET A 120 17.01 -7.18 10.06
N MET A 121 16.66 -6.03 10.62
CA MET A 121 16.31 -4.83 9.85
C MET A 121 17.43 -4.35 8.94
N THR A 122 18.67 -4.29 9.44
CA THR A 122 19.83 -3.89 8.61
C THR A 122 20.03 -4.84 7.44
N CYS A 123 20.00 -6.16 7.69
CA CYS A 123 20.11 -7.18 6.65
C CYS A 123 18.99 -7.04 5.61
N ALA A 124 17.74 -6.91 6.07
CA ALA A 124 16.59 -6.74 5.19
C ALA A 124 16.68 -5.49 4.29
N PHE A 125 17.16 -4.37 4.83
CA PHE A 125 17.35 -3.16 4.02
C PHE A 125 18.42 -3.34 2.96
N GLU A 126 19.54 -4.00 3.28
CA GLU A 126 20.58 -4.30 2.29
C GLU A 126 20.07 -5.22 1.18
N LEU A 127 19.28 -6.25 1.52
CA LEU A 127 18.67 -7.15 0.54
C LEU A 127 17.66 -6.42 -0.37
N VAL A 128 16.81 -5.57 0.20
CA VAL A 128 15.84 -4.80 -0.58
C VAL A 128 16.52 -3.76 -1.48
N GLU A 129 17.65 -3.20 -1.06
CA GLU A 129 18.43 -2.30 -1.90
C GLU A 129 19.03 -3.03 -3.10
N GLU A 130 19.56 -4.24 -2.93
CA GLU A 130 20.03 -5.02 -4.06
C GLU A 130 18.88 -5.39 -5.02
N LEU A 131 17.68 -5.69 -4.51
CA LEU A 131 16.49 -5.90 -5.35
C LEU A 131 16.14 -4.64 -6.17
N CYS A 132 16.25 -3.45 -5.58
CA CYS A 132 16.03 -2.19 -6.31
C CYS A 132 17.08 -1.98 -7.40
N ASP A 133 18.35 -2.26 -7.09
CA ASP A 133 19.48 -2.15 -8.02
C ASP A 133 19.33 -3.16 -9.18
N GLU A 134 18.94 -4.40 -8.89
CA GLU A 134 18.70 -5.44 -9.89
C GLU A 134 17.56 -5.05 -10.84
N SER A 135 16.43 -4.58 -10.30
CA SER A 135 15.31 -4.06 -11.10
C SER A 135 15.76 -2.94 -12.04
N THR A 136 16.60 -2.03 -11.54
CA THR A 136 17.14 -0.93 -12.34
C THR A 136 18.07 -1.44 -13.46
N ARG A 137 18.93 -2.43 -13.18
CA ARG A 137 19.83 -3.03 -14.17
C ARG A 137 19.06 -3.78 -15.26
N GLU A 138 18.01 -4.51 -14.90
CA GLU A 138 17.18 -5.23 -15.86
C GLU A 138 16.43 -4.29 -16.79
N CYS A 139 15.80 -3.23 -16.26
CA CYS A 139 15.15 -2.20 -17.08
C CYS A 139 16.13 -1.55 -18.06
N ALA A 140 17.35 -1.21 -17.61
CA ALA A 140 18.39 -0.68 -18.49
C ALA A 140 18.79 -1.67 -19.59
N SER A 141 18.90 -2.96 -19.27
CA SER A 141 19.24 -4.00 -20.25
C SER A 141 18.16 -4.22 -21.31
N LYS A 142 16.88 -4.09 -20.94
CA LYS A 142 15.73 -4.18 -21.86
C LYS A 142 15.73 -3.00 -22.83
N ALA A 143 15.96 -1.79 -22.32
CA ALA A 143 16.08 -0.58 -23.15
C ALA A 143 17.25 -0.69 -24.16
N ASP A 144 18.43 -1.10 -23.71
CA ASP A 144 19.60 -1.33 -24.57
C ASP A 144 19.35 -2.42 -25.63
N GLY A 145 18.61 -3.47 -25.27
CA GLY A 145 18.22 -4.55 -26.17
C GLY A 145 17.24 -4.09 -27.24
N GLU A 146 16.25 -3.28 -26.86
CA GLU A 146 15.28 -2.69 -27.78
C GLU A 146 15.93 -1.66 -28.70
N ASP A 147 16.79 -0.79 -28.17
CA ASP A 147 17.58 0.15 -28.95
C ASP A 147 18.55 -0.56 -29.89
N ARG A 148 19.21 -1.64 -29.45
CA ARG A 148 20.04 -2.47 -30.33
C ARG A 148 19.21 -3.18 -31.40
N ARG A 149 17.94 -3.51 -31.14
CA ARG A 149 17.01 -4.08 -32.14
C ARG A 149 16.50 -3.02 -33.13
N ARG A 150 16.29 -1.78 -32.66
CA ARG A 150 15.96 -0.60 -33.47
C ARG A 150 17.16 -0.15 -34.32
N LEU A 151 18.37 -0.18 -33.76
CA LEU A 151 19.66 0.09 -34.42
C LEU A 151 20.15 -1.08 -35.29
N ALA A 152 19.67 -2.32 -35.09
CA ALA A 152 19.90 -3.41 -36.04
C ALA A 152 19.14 -3.17 -37.37
N GLY A 153 18.23 -2.20 -37.42
CA GLY A 153 17.69 -1.62 -38.65
C GLY A 153 18.56 -0.49 -39.24
N ALA A 154 19.64 -0.09 -38.58
CA ALA A 154 20.54 0.99 -38.96
C ALA A 154 21.98 0.76 -38.44
N GLU A 155 22.76 -0.08 -39.13
CA GLU A 155 24.17 -0.28 -38.78
C GLU A 155 25.01 0.99 -38.98
N LYS A 156 25.64 1.51 -37.90
CA LYS A 156 27.12 1.51 -37.74
C LYS A 156 27.58 2.18 -36.44
N GLY A 157 28.26 1.38 -35.61
CA GLY A 157 29.49 1.73 -34.88
C GLY A 157 29.45 2.77 -33.76
N ARG A 158 29.68 2.32 -32.52
CA ARG A 158 30.66 2.97 -31.61
C ARG A 158 31.03 2.11 -30.41
N THR A 159 32.31 2.25 -30.05
CA THR A 159 33.07 1.56 -29.00
C THR A 159 32.64 1.93 -27.59
N ARG A 160 32.52 0.91 -26.73
CA ARG A 160 32.18 0.96 -25.30
C ARG A 160 33.35 1.52 -24.48
N ARG A 161 33.12 2.61 -23.74
CA ARG A 161 33.97 3.08 -22.63
C ARG A 161 33.25 2.77 -21.32
N GLU A 162 33.85 1.94 -20.50
CA GLU A 162 33.37 1.64 -19.15
C GLU A 162 33.85 2.75 -18.21
N GLY A 163 32.89 3.56 -17.75
CA GLY A 163 33.08 4.54 -16.69
C GLY A 163 32.42 4.01 -15.42
N LYS A 164 33.21 3.93 -14.34
CA LYS A 164 32.76 3.64 -12.99
C LYS A 164 31.86 4.80 -12.53
N ALA A 165 30.55 4.58 -12.47
CA ALA A 165 29.57 5.58 -12.08
C ALA A 165 29.56 5.74 -10.54
N GLU A 166 29.85 6.95 -10.09
CA GLU A 166 29.58 7.38 -8.72
C GLU A 166 28.05 7.46 -8.52
N ARG A 167 27.57 7.06 -7.34
CA ARG A 167 26.14 6.96 -6.99
C ARG A 167 25.53 8.36 -6.88
N GLU A 168 25.14 8.95 -8.00
CA GLU A 168 24.16 10.04 -8.03
C GLU A 168 22.75 9.43 -7.98
N HIS A 169 21.93 9.85 -7.00
CA HIS A 169 20.53 9.46 -6.91
C HIS A 169 19.80 10.00 -8.15
N SER A 170 19.63 9.16 -9.17
CA SER A 170 18.90 9.56 -10.38
C SER A 170 17.43 9.75 -10.02
N GLU A 171 16.92 10.97 -10.23
CA GLU A 171 15.48 11.23 -10.19
C GLU A 171 14.76 10.19 -11.06
N GLY A 172 13.83 9.46 -10.46
CA GLY A 172 13.10 8.39 -11.13
C GLY A 172 13.68 6.97 -10.99
N ALA A 173 14.76 6.71 -10.25
CA ALA A 173 15.13 5.32 -9.91
C ALA A 173 14.19 4.71 -8.87
N LEU A 174 14.01 3.38 -8.93
CA LEU A 174 13.28 2.64 -7.92
C LEU A 174 14.14 2.60 -6.65
N GLN A 175 13.60 3.06 -5.54
CA GLN A 175 14.33 3.12 -4.27
C GLN A 175 13.36 2.93 -3.11
N ILE A 176 13.93 2.72 -1.91
CA ILE A 176 13.16 2.79 -0.68
C ILE A 176 12.71 4.24 -0.47
N ILE A 177 11.40 4.45 -0.35
CA ILE A 177 10.79 5.77 -0.13
C ILE A 177 9.97 5.83 1.17
N GLY A 178 9.96 4.75 1.94
CA GLY A 178 9.26 4.75 3.20
C GLY A 178 9.31 3.44 3.96
N TYR A 179 8.74 3.50 5.16
CA TYR A 179 8.56 2.36 6.04
C TYR A 179 7.08 2.28 6.40
N TYR A 180 6.52 1.07 6.38
CA TYR A 180 5.17 0.85 6.86
C TYR A 180 5.15 -0.03 8.11
N HIS A 181 4.12 0.18 8.93
CA HIS A 181 3.93 -0.56 10.16
C HIS A 181 2.45 -0.74 10.48
N CYS A 182 2.06 -1.92 10.93
CA CYS A 182 0.75 -2.16 11.53
C CYS A 182 0.96 -2.55 12.99
N ASN A 183 0.41 -1.75 13.91
CA ASN A 183 0.44 -2.10 15.32
C ASN A 183 -0.43 -3.34 15.57
N LEU A 184 0.03 -4.21 16.48
CA LEU A 184 -0.76 -5.32 17.00
C LEU A 184 -2.10 -4.83 17.59
N VAL A 185 -2.04 -3.81 18.44
CA VAL A 185 -3.24 -3.19 18.99
C VAL A 185 -3.77 -2.17 18.00
N THR A 186 -4.75 -2.58 17.20
CA THR A 186 -5.45 -1.66 16.31
C THR A 186 -6.30 -0.70 17.14
N PRO A 187 -6.27 0.62 16.92
CA PRO A 187 -7.10 1.57 17.66
C PRO A 187 -8.57 1.56 17.17
N ALA A 188 -9.46 2.35 17.78
CA ALA A 188 -10.84 2.53 17.29
C ALA A 188 -10.86 3.09 15.85
N VAL A 189 -11.93 2.84 15.08
CA VAL A 189 -12.04 3.20 13.64
C VAL A 189 -11.79 4.71 13.41
N ASP A 190 -12.31 5.53 14.32
CA ASP A 190 -12.22 6.98 14.35
C ASP A 190 -10.90 7.53 14.92
N ALA A 191 -10.12 6.69 15.58
CA ALA A 191 -8.81 7.06 16.11
C ALA A 191 -7.72 6.96 15.03
N VAL A 192 -6.70 7.82 15.15
CA VAL A 192 -5.50 7.79 14.29
C VAL A 192 -4.46 6.86 14.91
N PRO A 193 -3.92 5.86 14.18
CA PRO A 193 -2.89 4.98 14.69
C PRO A 193 -1.60 5.76 14.94
N GLN A 194 -1.10 5.74 16.18
CA GLN A 194 0.16 6.37 16.54
C GLN A 194 1.33 5.41 16.30
N PRO A 195 2.48 5.91 15.80
CA PRO A 195 3.70 5.13 15.73
C PRO A 195 4.13 4.62 17.11
N SER A 196 4.44 3.33 17.21
CA SER A 196 5.13 2.78 18.38
C SER A 196 6.58 3.28 18.42
N THR A 197 7.27 3.13 19.55
CA THR A 197 8.71 3.45 19.65
C THR A 197 9.52 2.68 18.59
N VAL A 198 9.20 1.40 18.38
CA VAL A 198 9.88 0.56 17.38
C VAL A 198 9.62 1.10 15.96
N ALA A 199 8.36 1.40 15.63
CA ALA A 199 8.01 1.94 14.32
C ALA A 199 8.70 3.29 14.05
N ALA A 200 8.70 4.18 15.04
CA ALA A 200 9.35 5.49 14.95
C ALA A 200 10.87 5.35 14.76
N MET A 201 11.52 4.47 15.53
CA MET A 201 12.97 4.22 15.42
C MET A 201 13.34 3.60 14.07
N ALA A 202 12.59 2.59 13.61
CA ALA A 202 12.82 1.96 12.31
C ALA A 202 12.62 2.96 11.17
N ALA A 203 11.55 3.74 11.19
CA ALA A 203 11.32 4.78 10.21
C ALA A 203 12.40 5.86 10.24
N THR A 204 12.88 6.26 11.43
CA THR A 204 14.00 7.22 11.56
C THR A 204 15.29 6.65 10.96
N ALA A 205 15.56 5.35 11.12
CA ALA A 205 16.70 4.71 10.47
C ALA A 205 16.58 4.72 8.94
N VAL A 206 15.40 4.47 8.39
CA VAL A 206 15.14 4.62 6.95
C VAL A 206 15.32 6.07 6.51
N HIS A 207 14.75 7.02 7.25
CA HIS A 207 14.84 8.46 6.94
C HIS A 207 16.26 8.99 6.95
N ALA A 208 17.13 8.48 7.84
CA ALA A 208 18.54 8.85 7.89
C ALA A 208 19.29 8.52 6.58
N LYS A 209 18.84 7.48 5.85
CA LYS A 209 19.39 7.10 4.54
C LYS A 209 18.61 7.70 3.37
N TYR A 210 17.30 7.84 3.52
CA TYR A 210 16.37 8.34 2.51
C TYR A 210 15.59 9.54 3.08
N PRO A 211 16.10 10.79 2.96
CA PRO A 211 15.48 11.96 3.60
C PRO A 211 14.04 12.27 3.16
N GLN A 212 13.63 11.78 2.00
CA GLN A 212 12.25 11.88 1.52
C GLN A 212 11.30 10.83 2.16
N ALA A 213 11.83 9.89 2.94
CA ALA A 213 11.07 8.74 3.39
C ALA A 213 9.88 9.11 4.28
N ILE A 214 8.77 8.40 4.05
CA ILE A 214 7.55 8.49 4.85
C ILE A 214 7.46 7.33 5.85
N LEU A 215 6.65 7.53 6.89
CA LEU A 215 6.18 6.48 7.78
C LEU A 215 4.69 6.26 7.54
N CYS A 216 4.30 5.06 7.12
CA CYS A 216 2.90 4.70 6.90
C CYS A 216 2.40 3.76 8.02
N MET A 217 1.43 4.22 8.80
CA MET A 217 0.75 3.41 9.79
C MET A 217 -0.53 2.80 9.19
N LEU A 218 -0.67 1.49 9.22
CA LEU A 218 -1.88 0.79 8.76
C LEU A 218 -2.93 0.72 9.87
N HIS A 219 -4.17 1.03 9.51
CA HIS A 219 -5.35 0.96 10.37
C HIS A 219 -6.39 -0.02 9.81
N MET A 220 -6.17 -1.31 10.06
CA MET A 220 -6.96 -2.39 9.47
C MET A 220 -8.46 -2.31 9.75
N ARG A 221 -8.92 -1.73 10.87
CA ARG A 221 -10.36 -1.62 11.16
C ARG A 221 -11.09 -0.70 10.18
N ARG A 222 -10.40 0.29 9.58
CA ARG A 222 -11.01 1.17 8.57
C ARG A 222 -11.32 0.44 7.28
N LEU A 223 -10.49 -0.54 6.91
CA LEU A 223 -10.71 -1.38 5.74
C LEU A 223 -11.98 -2.22 5.87
N THR A 224 -12.27 -2.74 7.07
CA THR A 224 -13.44 -3.59 7.35
C THR A 224 -14.72 -2.83 7.69
N ALA A 225 -14.61 -1.55 8.07
CA ALA A 225 -15.75 -0.77 8.57
C ALA A 225 -16.78 -0.38 7.48
N GLY A 226 -16.48 -0.63 6.20
CA GLY A 226 -17.27 -0.15 5.07
C GLY A 226 -17.16 1.37 4.90
N SER A 227 -17.56 1.90 3.75
CA SER A 227 -17.59 3.35 3.52
C SER A 227 -18.46 4.02 4.59
N PRO A 228 -17.97 5.05 5.30
CA PRO A 228 -18.77 5.74 6.31
C PRO A 228 -19.99 6.38 5.65
N LYS A 229 -21.21 5.94 6.00
CA LYS A 229 -22.47 6.52 5.52
C LYS A 229 -22.84 7.83 6.24
N THR A 230 -21.91 8.46 6.95
CA THR A 230 -22.20 9.57 7.88
C THR A 230 -21.31 10.77 7.56
N GLU A 231 -21.96 11.90 7.29
CA GLU A 231 -21.38 13.23 6.97
C GLU A 231 -20.33 13.72 7.98
N ALA A 232 -20.32 13.17 9.20
CA ALA A 232 -19.38 13.54 10.27
C ALA A 232 -17.93 13.08 10.04
N VAL A 233 -17.69 12.05 9.22
CA VAL A 233 -16.32 11.54 8.93
C VAL A 233 -15.67 12.35 7.82
N GLU A 234 -16.44 12.79 6.82
CA GLU A 234 -16.00 13.70 5.76
C GLU A 234 -15.54 15.05 6.34
N ALA A 235 -16.23 15.56 7.37
CA ALA A 235 -15.89 16.82 8.03
C ALA A 235 -14.53 16.82 8.79
N ARG A 236 -13.92 15.66 9.05
CA ARG A 236 -12.64 15.54 9.78
C ARG A 236 -11.41 15.35 8.88
N GLY A 237 -11.57 15.26 7.56
CA GLY A 237 -10.46 15.08 6.63
C GLY A 237 -9.68 13.77 6.84
N ILE A 238 -10.28 12.80 7.55
CA ILE A 238 -9.68 11.48 7.76
C ILE A 238 -9.98 10.67 6.51
N ALA A 239 -8.97 10.43 5.68
CA ALA A 239 -9.08 9.52 4.55
C ALA A 239 -9.71 8.20 5.03
N ALA A 240 -10.77 7.76 4.35
CA ALA A 240 -11.52 6.53 4.68
C ALA A 240 -10.66 5.26 4.56
N HIS A 241 -9.46 5.40 4.00
CA HIS A 241 -8.53 4.32 3.74
C HIS A 241 -7.69 3.96 4.98
N ALA A 242 -7.15 2.73 5.00
CA ALA A 242 -6.39 2.23 6.14
C ALA A 242 -5.00 2.88 6.30
N ALA A 243 -4.45 3.53 5.28
CA ALA A 243 -3.11 4.12 5.31
C ALA A 243 -3.09 5.51 5.96
N CYS A 244 -2.36 5.66 7.07
CA CYS A 244 -2.12 6.94 7.72
C CYS A 244 -0.65 7.34 7.56
N VAL A 245 -0.38 8.44 6.86
CA VAL A 245 1.00 8.80 6.48
C VAL A 245 1.56 9.90 7.38
N TYR A 246 2.79 9.68 7.83
CA TYR A 246 3.59 10.58 8.64
C TYR A 246 4.83 11.02 7.86
N ARG A 247 5.22 12.28 8.05
CA ARG A 247 6.46 12.86 7.50
C ARG A 247 7.33 13.36 8.63
N MET A 248 8.65 13.23 8.47
CA MET A 248 9.60 13.81 9.41
C MET A 248 9.57 15.34 9.29
N GLN A 249 9.34 16.03 10.40
CA GLN A 249 9.40 17.48 10.50
C GLN A 249 9.97 17.86 11.86
N SER A 250 11.08 18.60 11.86
CA SER A 250 11.77 19.03 13.08
C SER A 250 12.07 17.85 14.02
N GLU A 251 12.69 16.78 13.49
CA GLU A 251 13.04 15.56 14.22
C GLU A 251 11.86 14.78 14.83
N ARG A 252 10.63 15.04 14.35
CA ARG A 252 9.43 14.34 14.81
C ARG A 252 8.56 13.91 13.65
N TRP A 253 8.04 12.68 13.74
CA TRP A 253 7.04 12.17 12.81
C TRP A 253 5.71 12.90 13.03
N GLN A 254 5.24 13.61 12.01
CA GLN A 254 3.98 14.37 12.02
C GLN A 254 3.02 13.82 10.96
N LEU A 255 1.76 13.61 11.35
CA LEU A 255 0.71 13.14 10.46
C LEU A 255 0.43 14.16 9.36
N LEU A 256 0.31 13.71 8.11
CA LEU A 256 -0.22 14.49 6.99
C LEU A 256 -1.75 14.59 7.15
N LYS A 257 -2.26 15.80 7.38
CA LYS A 257 -3.64 16.05 7.83
C LYS A 257 -4.64 16.41 6.73
N GLU A 258 -4.16 16.64 5.52
CA GLU A 258 -5.01 17.00 4.39
C GLU A 258 -5.30 15.74 3.57
N ALA A 259 -6.57 15.38 3.41
CA ALA A 259 -6.98 14.25 2.58
C ALA A 259 -6.46 14.39 1.12
N GLU A 260 -6.25 15.62 0.65
CA GLU A 260 -5.67 15.93 -0.66
C GLU A 260 -4.16 15.62 -0.77
N GLN A 261 -3.46 15.43 0.36
CA GLN A 261 -2.01 15.15 0.36
C GLN A 261 -1.69 13.67 0.19
N VAL A 262 -2.63 12.76 0.48
CA VAL A 262 -2.43 11.31 0.37
C VAL A 262 -3.46 10.73 -0.58
N MET A 263 -3.02 10.31 -1.75
CA MET A 263 -3.87 9.69 -2.77
C MET A 263 -3.85 8.17 -2.66
N LEU A 264 -5.04 7.60 -2.51
CA LEU A 264 -5.33 6.20 -2.72
C LEU A 264 -6.61 6.11 -3.56
N THR A 265 -6.57 5.33 -4.62
CA THR A 265 -7.68 5.24 -5.56
C THR A 265 -8.78 4.29 -5.06
N ASP A 266 -9.98 4.39 -5.64
CA ASP A 266 -11.06 3.45 -5.34
C ASP A 266 -10.72 2.05 -5.87
N ALA A 267 -10.05 1.97 -7.02
CA ALA A 267 -9.55 0.72 -7.57
C ALA A 267 -8.54 0.05 -6.62
N ALA A 268 -7.55 0.77 -6.09
CA ALA A 268 -6.59 0.25 -5.12
C ALA A 268 -7.26 -0.27 -3.85
N ASN A 269 -8.23 0.48 -3.33
CA ASN A 269 -9.01 0.06 -2.17
C ASN A 269 -9.85 -1.21 -2.47
N TYR A 270 -10.43 -1.30 -3.67
CA TYR A 270 -11.19 -2.47 -4.11
C TYR A 270 -10.31 -3.72 -4.27
N VAL A 271 -9.11 -3.58 -4.84
CA VAL A 271 -8.14 -4.67 -4.94
C VAL A 271 -7.75 -5.14 -3.54
N ALA A 272 -7.40 -4.23 -2.63
CA ALA A 272 -7.04 -4.56 -1.25
C ALA A 272 -8.15 -5.31 -0.49
N GLN A 273 -9.42 -4.99 -0.74
CA GLN A 273 -10.55 -5.75 -0.19
C GLN A 273 -10.71 -7.12 -0.88
N SER A 274 -10.48 -7.19 -2.19
CA SER A 274 -10.63 -8.41 -2.98
C SER A 274 -9.57 -9.44 -2.61
N VAL A 275 -8.30 -9.06 -2.46
CA VAL A 275 -7.22 -9.98 -2.05
C VAL A 275 -7.43 -10.58 -0.65
N ILE A 276 -8.18 -9.89 0.22
CA ILE A 276 -8.63 -10.46 1.50
C ILE A 276 -9.77 -11.45 1.27
N ARG A 277 -10.81 -11.03 0.53
CA ARG A 277 -11.99 -11.87 0.24
C ARG A 277 -11.62 -13.17 -0.46
N ASP A 278 -10.66 -13.09 -1.38
CA ASP A 278 -10.25 -14.20 -2.23
C ASP A 278 -9.13 -15.03 -1.55
N ALA A 279 -8.75 -14.68 -0.31
CA ALA A 279 -7.72 -15.32 0.50
C ALA A 279 -6.30 -15.32 -0.10
N THR A 280 -6.04 -14.50 -1.11
CA THR A 280 -4.73 -14.32 -1.76
C THR A 280 -3.63 -13.99 -0.74
N TYR A 281 -3.96 -13.24 0.31
CA TYR A 281 -3.05 -12.87 1.39
C TYR A 281 -2.38 -14.05 2.11
N MET A 282 -2.94 -15.26 2.06
CA MET A 282 -2.35 -16.47 2.63
C MET A 282 -1.08 -16.92 1.87
N SER A 283 -0.97 -16.56 0.60
CA SER A 283 0.19 -16.88 -0.26
C SER A 283 1.28 -15.81 -0.26
N LEU A 284 1.07 -14.69 0.46
CA LEU A 284 2.08 -13.66 0.59
C LEU A 284 3.29 -14.19 1.38
N THR A 285 4.48 -13.99 0.85
CA THR A 285 5.76 -14.28 1.51
C THR A 285 6.36 -13.00 2.06
N ASP A 286 6.88 -13.02 3.29
CA ASP A 286 7.64 -11.90 3.86
C ASP A 286 9.13 -12.25 4.07
N MET A 287 9.89 -11.36 4.71
CA MET A 287 11.30 -11.60 4.97
C MET A 287 11.51 -12.65 6.07
N ASP A 288 10.58 -12.82 7.02
CA ASP A 288 10.64 -13.92 7.99
C ASP A 288 10.57 -15.28 7.26
N ASP A 289 9.65 -15.42 6.30
CA ASP A 289 9.54 -16.60 5.44
C ASP A 289 10.81 -16.81 4.58
N HIS A 290 11.33 -15.74 3.96
CA HIS A 290 12.55 -15.80 3.13
C HIS A 290 13.80 -16.19 3.93
N LEU A 291 13.94 -15.68 5.15
CA LEU A 291 15.08 -16.02 6.02
C LEU A 291 14.99 -17.48 6.51
N TYR A 292 13.78 -18.03 6.61
CA TYR A 292 13.57 -19.44 6.93
C TYR A 292 13.82 -20.34 5.71
N ASP A 293 13.29 -19.94 4.54
CA ASP A 293 13.45 -20.62 3.25
C ASP A 293 13.83 -19.60 2.16
N PRO A 294 15.12 -19.52 1.77
CA PRO A 294 15.59 -18.57 0.77
C PRO A 294 15.01 -18.76 -0.62
N THR A 295 14.29 -19.86 -0.89
CA THR A 295 13.59 -20.06 -2.16
C THR A 295 12.28 -19.27 -2.24
N LEU A 296 11.76 -18.78 -1.12
CA LEU A 296 10.57 -17.95 -1.06
C LEU A 296 10.96 -16.48 -1.24
N SER A 297 10.46 -15.84 -2.30
CA SER A 297 10.81 -14.45 -2.57
C SER A 297 9.87 -13.46 -1.86
N PRO A 298 10.40 -12.48 -1.10
CA PRO A 298 9.60 -11.44 -0.46
C PRO A 298 9.10 -10.38 -1.46
N SER A 299 9.53 -10.44 -2.73
CA SER A 299 9.07 -9.50 -3.77
C SER A 299 7.64 -9.76 -4.24
N ASN A 300 7.13 -11.00 -4.09
CA ASN A 300 5.74 -11.36 -4.41
C ASN A 300 5.27 -10.92 -5.81
N LEU A 301 6.07 -11.19 -6.86
CA LEU A 301 5.82 -10.67 -8.21
C LEU A 301 4.50 -11.18 -8.82
N SER A 302 4.23 -12.48 -8.66
CA SER A 302 3.04 -13.13 -9.22
C SER A 302 1.80 -13.02 -8.35
N LEU A 303 1.88 -12.38 -7.17
CA LEU A 303 0.83 -12.43 -6.15
C LEU A 303 -0.49 -11.78 -6.58
N LEU A 304 -0.43 -10.80 -7.48
CA LEU A 304 -1.61 -10.08 -8.00
C LEU A 304 -2.00 -10.50 -9.42
N THR A 305 -1.52 -11.66 -9.87
CA THR A 305 -1.98 -12.26 -11.14
C THR A 305 -3.49 -12.47 -11.08
N GLY A 306 -4.22 -12.05 -12.11
CA GLY A 306 -5.69 -12.08 -12.18
C GLY A 306 -6.37 -10.77 -11.76
N TYR A 307 -5.62 -9.76 -11.29
CA TYR A 307 -6.16 -8.43 -10.95
C TYR A 307 -5.80 -7.36 -12.00
N GLU A 308 -5.30 -7.74 -13.18
CA GLU A 308 -4.69 -6.83 -14.17
C GLU A 308 -5.62 -5.69 -14.60
N GLU A 309 -6.90 -5.99 -14.85
CA GLU A 309 -7.89 -4.96 -15.23
C GLU A 309 -8.08 -3.91 -14.12
N LEU A 310 -8.04 -4.33 -12.86
CA LEU A 310 -8.18 -3.43 -11.71
C LEU A 310 -6.90 -2.64 -11.45
N LEU A 311 -5.72 -3.24 -11.70
CA LEU A 311 -4.44 -2.54 -11.61
C LEU A 311 -4.33 -1.47 -12.71
N GLU A 312 -4.82 -1.73 -13.92
CA GLU A 312 -4.85 -0.70 -14.97
C GLU A 312 -5.85 0.41 -14.66
N LYS A 313 -7.01 0.06 -14.08
CA LYS A 313 -7.97 1.06 -13.58
C LYS A 313 -7.37 1.95 -12.48
N ASP A 314 -6.60 1.39 -11.55
CA ASP A 314 -5.87 2.15 -10.54
C ASP A 314 -4.92 3.18 -11.17
N ARG A 315 -4.15 2.78 -12.19
CA ARG A 315 -3.27 3.69 -12.92
C ARG A 315 -4.03 4.81 -13.62
N GLU A 316 -5.19 4.51 -14.21
CA GLU A 316 -6.06 5.52 -14.82
C GLU A 316 -6.57 6.52 -13.76
N GLU A 317 -7.05 6.03 -12.61
CA GLU A 317 -7.50 6.87 -11.49
C GLU A 317 -6.37 7.75 -10.92
N LEU A 318 -5.14 7.23 -10.81
CA LEU A 318 -3.96 8.01 -10.41
C LEU A 318 -3.60 9.10 -11.42
N ARG A 319 -3.62 8.79 -12.74
CA ARG A 319 -3.37 9.77 -13.80
C ARG A 319 -4.41 10.90 -13.77
N ASN A 320 -5.68 10.56 -13.58
CA ASN A 320 -6.78 11.52 -13.45
C ASN A 320 -6.63 12.41 -12.21
N ALA A 321 -6.00 11.92 -11.15
CA ALA A 321 -5.65 12.69 -9.94
C ALA A 321 -4.37 13.56 -10.10
N GLY A 322 -3.79 13.61 -11.30
CA GLY A 322 -2.60 14.43 -11.59
C GLY A 322 -1.27 13.80 -11.17
N VAL A 323 -1.24 12.49 -10.89
CA VAL A 323 0.00 11.74 -10.65
C VAL A 323 0.60 11.33 -12.00
N ASN A 324 1.82 11.78 -12.28
CA ASN A 324 2.53 11.46 -13.52
C ASN A 324 3.15 10.05 -13.49
N ILE A 325 2.30 9.04 -13.43
CA ILE A 325 2.69 7.63 -13.45
C ILE A 325 2.96 7.16 -14.89
N SER A 326 4.09 6.50 -15.10
CA SER A 326 4.55 5.90 -16.35
C SER A 326 4.27 4.40 -16.38
N ASP A 327 4.28 3.78 -17.57
CA ASP A 327 4.09 2.33 -17.71
C ASP A 327 5.26 1.53 -17.08
N GLU A 328 6.40 2.18 -16.83
CA GLU A 328 7.59 1.62 -16.16
C GLU A 328 7.48 1.64 -14.63
N ASP A 329 6.39 2.20 -14.08
CA ASP A 329 6.11 2.25 -12.64
C ASP A 329 5.44 0.96 -12.13
N VAL A 330 6.00 -0.17 -12.51
CA VAL A 330 5.53 -1.53 -12.15
C VAL A 330 6.15 -2.07 -10.85
N GLY A 331 7.02 -1.29 -10.19
CA GLY A 331 7.73 -1.74 -8.99
C GLY A 331 8.69 -2.89 -9.28
N LEU A 332 8.65 -3.95 -8.45
CA LEU A 332 9.52 -5.12 -8.65
C LEU A 332 9.02 -6.08 -9.73
N ALA A 333 7.80 -5.91 -10.25
CA ALA A 333 7.23 -6.79 -11.28
C ALA A 333 8.00 -6.79 -12.62
N GLY A 334 8.99 -5.90 -12.79
CA GLY A 334 9.93 -5.93 -13.90
C GLY A 334 10.96 -7.07 -13.83
N LEU A 335 11.17 -7.67 -12.65
CA LEU A 335 12.07 -8.79 -12.42
C LEU A 335 11.50 -10.11 -12.94
N SER A 336 12.33 -10.99 -13.48
CA SER A 336 11.92 -12.39 -13.73
C SER A 336 11.98 -13.21 -12.43
N GLU A 337 10.98 -14.07 -12.22
CA GLU A 337 11.03 -15.12 -11.17
C GLU A 337 12.14 -16.15 -11.42
#